data_AF-A0A528KQV2-F1
#
_entry.id   AF-A0A528KQV2-F1
#
_cell.length_a   1.000
_cell.length_b   1.000
_cell.length_c   1.000
_cell.angle_alpha   90.00
_cell.angle_beta   90.00
_cell.angle_gamma   90.00
#
_symmetry.space_group_name_H-M   'P 1'
#
loop_
_entity.id
_entity.type
_entity.pdbx_description
1 polymer ?
#
loop_
_entity_poly.entity_id
_entity_poly.type
_entity_poly.pdbx_seq_one_letter_code
_entity_poly.pdbx_strand_id
1 'polypeptide(L)'
;MNFLTIFRSIKMAITGKVIQRIDTPIMDRQCTISLRLKRDSQGRKYVVLAGMASGNYQYYPMKLEEFKQLTDAAIAIQSAAAAE
;
A
#
# COMPACT_ATOMS: atom_id res chain seq x y z
N MET A 1 6.72 -18.62 -8.24
CA MET A 1 6.72 -17.21 -7.80
C MET A 1 8.17 -16.73 -7.77
N ASN A 2 8.57 -15.80 -8.64
CA ASN A 2 10.00 -15.49 -8.87
C ASN A 2 10.58 -14.60 -7.75
N PHE A 3 11.67 -15.07 -7.14
CA PHE A 3 12.40 -14.43 -6.03
C PHE A 3 12.80 -12.96 -6.32
N LEU A 4 13.17 -12.64 -7.57
CA LEU A 4 13.54 -11.28 -7.99
C LEU A 4 12.39 -10.25 -7.87
N THR A 5 11.14 -10.68 -8.08
CA THR A 5 9.97 -9.80 -7.95
C THR A 5 9.73 -9.42 -6.50
N ILE A 6 9.93 -10.36 -5.58
CA ILE A 6 9.79 -10.15 -4.13
C ILE A 6 10.85 -9.18 -3.63
N PHE A 7 12.13 -9.36 -4.01
CA PHE A 7 13.22 -8.46 -3.60
C PHE A 7 13.04 -7.02 -4.10
N ARG A 8 12.53 -6.84 -5.33
CA ARG A 8 12.28 -5.50 -5.89
C ARG A 8 11.13 -4.80 -5.19
N SER A 9 10.05 -5.52 -4.86
CA SER A 9 8.90 -4.97 -4.14
C SER A 9 9.25 -4.57 -2.71
N ILE A 10 10.03 -5.39 -2.01
CA ILE A 10 10.56 -5.07 -0.67
C ILE A 10 11.50 -3.86 -0.73
N LYS A 11 12.40 -3.81 -1.73
CA LYS A 11 13.30 -2.66 -1.92
C LYS A 11 12.51 -1.37 -2.14
N MET A 12 11.52 -1.35 -3.02
CA MET A 12 10.69 -0.15 -3.29
C MET A 12 9.88 0.32 -2.08
N ALA A 13 9.46 -0.62 -1.22
CA ALA A 13 8.78 -0.30 0.03
C ALA A 13 9.69 0.41 1.03
N ILE A 14 10.96 -0.02 1.09
CA ILE A 14 11.97 0.51 2.00
C ILE A 14 12.61 1.80 1.43
N THR A 15 12.91 1.84 0.13
CA THR A 15 13.55 2.98 -0.55
C THR A 15 12.56 4.06 -0.96
N GLY A 16 13.04 5.27 -1.25
CA GLY A 16 12.22 6.42 -1.64
C GLY A 16 11.71 7.25 -0.46
N LYS A 17 11.54 8.55 -0.69
CA LYS A 17 11.07 9.51 0.32
C LYS A 17 9.56 9.39 0.48
N VAL A 18 9.09 9.21 1.72
CA VAL A 18 7.65 9.30 2.02
C VAL A 18 7.24 10.78 1.91
N ILE A 19 6.28 11.06 1.03
CA ILE A 19 5.67 12.38 0.87
C ILE A 19 4.47 12.51 1.82
N GLN A 20 3.63 11.47 1.84
CA GLN A 20 2.42 11.43 2.64
C GLN A 20 2.19 9.99 3.12
N ARG A 21 1.62 9.86 4.31
CA ARG A 21 1.30 8.59 4.94
C ARG A 21 -0.04 8.72 5.65
N ILE A 22 -0.89 7.70 5.48
CA ILE A 22 -2.13 7.53 6.22
C ILE A 22 -2.07 6.14 6.83
N ASP A 23 -2.26 6.07 8.15
CA ASP A 23 -2.27 4.82 8.89
C ASP A 23 -3.68 4.53 9.39
N THR A 24 -4.16 3.34 9.08
CA THR A 24 -5.47 2.85 9.48
C THR A 24 -5.28 1.63 10.38
N PRO A 25 -5.48 1.77 11.71
CA PRO A 25 -5.50 0.63 12.61
C PRO A 25 -6.68 -0.29 12.27
N ILE A 26 -6.42 -1.59 12.18
CA ILE A 26 -7.43 -2.65 11.99
C ILE A 26 -7.20 -3.77 13.00
N MET A 27 -8.11 -4.74 13.05
CA MET A 27 -8.01 -5.91 13.96
C MET A 27 -7.73 -5.50 15.40
N ASP A 28 -8.58 -4.64 15.97
CA ASP A 28 -8.43 -4.13 17.34
C ASP A 28 -7.04 -3.52 17.63
N ARG A 29 -6.50 -2.80 16.64
CA ARG A 29 -5.18 -2.14 16.66
C ARG A 29 -3.98 -3.09 16.69
N GLN A 30 -4.18 -4.40 16.50
CA GLN A 30 -3.09 -5.37 16.38
C GLN A 30 -2.41 -5.35 15.01
N CYS A 31 -3.07 -4.77 14.01
CA CYS A 31 -2.52 -4.58 12.67
C CYS A 31 -2.75 -3.15 12.20
N THR A 32 -1.82 -2.60 11.42
CA THR A 32 -1.97 -1.31 10.76
C THR A 32 -1.85 -1.48 9.26
N ILE A 33 -2.86 -1.01 8.53
CA ILE A 33 -2.75 -0.79 7.09
C ILE A 33 -2.24 0.63 6.88
N SER A 34 -1.06 0.76 6.29
CA SER A 34 -0.38 2.03 6.06
C SER A 34 -0.29 2.30 4.58
N LEU A 35 -0.97 3.35 4.11
CA LEU A 35 -0.92 3.82 2.73
C LEU A 35 0.07 4.97 2.61
N ARG A 36 1.07 4.81 1.76
CA ARG A 36 2.21 5.74 1.67
C ARG A 36 2.41 6.22 0.25
N LEU A 37 2.27 7.53 0.01
CA LEU A 37 2.74 8.16 -1.22
C LEU A 37 4.25 8.38 -1.10
N LYS A 38 5.03 7.78 -1.99
CA LYS A 38 6.49 7.89 -2.03
C LYS A 38 6.98 8.51 -3.33
N ARG A 39 8.21 9.02 -3.30
CA ARG A 39 8.96 9.52 -4.46
C ARG A 39 10.33 8.85 -4.53
N ASP A 40 10.70 8.32 -5.69
CA ASP A 40 12.02 7.74 -5.92
C ASP A 40 13.09 8.82 -6.19
N SER A 41 14.34 8.41 -6.38
CA SER A 41 15.46 9.31 -6.68
C SER A 41 15.35 10.00 -8.05
N GLN A 42 14.52 9.47 -8.95
CA GLN A 42 14.25 10.05 -10.27
C GLN A 42 13.03 10.98 -10.24
N GLY A 43 12.44 11.23 -9.07
CA GLY A 43 11.28 12.08 -8.90
C GLY A 43 9.93 11.42 -9.21
N ARG A 44 9.92 10.14 -9.58
CA ARG A 44 8.69 9.41 -9.91
C ARG A 44 7.92 9.08 -8.64
N LYS A 45 6.61 9.32 -8.67
CA LYS A 45 5.70 9.05 -7.56
C LYS A 45 5.11 7.65 -7.69
N TYR A 46 4.96 6.97 -6.57
CA TYR A 46 4.32 5.66 -6.47
C TYR A 46 3.68 5.52 -5.08
N VAL A 47 2.77 4.57 -4.92
CA VAL A 47 2.10 4.29 -3.65
C VAL A 47 2.61 2.97 -3.10
N VAL A 48 2.72 2.85 -1.79
CA VAL A 48 2.98 1.59 -1.11
C VAL A 48 1.84 1.36 -0.12
N LEU A 49 1.13 0.26 -0.29
CA LEU A 49 0.24 -0.28 0.73
C LEU A 49 1.07 -1.23 1.61
N ALA A 50 1.13 -0.96 2.91
CA ALA A 50 1.87 -1.77 3.86
C ALA A 50 0.94 -2.34 4.94
N GLY A 51 0.92 -3.66 5.07
CA GLY A 51 0.32 -4.34 6.22
C GLY A 51 1.38 -4.55 7.29
N MET A 52 1.15 -4.00 8.47
CA MET A 52 2.09 -4.06 9.60
C MET A 52 1.43 -4.78 10.77
N ALA A 53 1.83 -6.02 11.02
CA ALA A 53 1.47 -6.77 12.22
C ALA A 53 2.74 -7.24 12.93
N SER A 54 2.64 -7.63 14.21
CA SER A 54 3.78 -8.12 14.99
C SER A 54 4.48 -9.28 14.26
N GLY A 55 5.72 -9.06 13.83
CA GLY A 55 6.53 -10.05 13.10
C GLY A 55 6.15 -10.29 11.63
N ASN A 56 5.08 -9.68 11.11
CA ASN A 56 4.62 -9.87 9.73
C ASN A 56 4.39 -8.52 9.05
N TYR A 57 5.34 -8.14 8.19
CA TYR A 57 5.30 -6.92 7.40
C TYR A 57 5.16 -7.27 5.93
N GLN A 58 4.07 -6.84 5.33
CA GLN A 58 3.80 -7.04 3.91
C GLN A 58 3.75 -5.70 3.21
N TYR A 59 4.36 -5.63 2.03
CA TYR A 59 4.44 -4.40 1.27
C TYR A 59 4.06 -4.63 -0.18
N TYR A 60 3.14 -3.80 -0.66
CA TYR A 60 2.58 -3.85 -2.00
C TYR A 60 2.81 -2.49 -2.67
N PRO A 61 3.96 -2.28 -3.32
CA PRO A 61 4.19 -1.09 -4.13
C PRO A 61 3.33 -1.14 -5.38
N MET A 62 2.75 0.00 -5.74
CA MET A 62 1.85 0.19 -6.85
C MET A 62 2.20 1.47 -7.61
N LYS A 63 2.05 1.43 -8.93
CA LYS A 63 1.99 2.63 -9.76
C LYS A 63 0.72 3.43 -9.42
N LEU A 64 0.68 4.70 -9.84
CA LEU A 64 -0.48 5.56 -9.56
C LEU A 64 -1.75 5.05 -10.24
N GLU A 65 -1.63 4.44 -11.42
CA GLU A 65 -2.74 3.86 -12.18
C GLU A 65 -3.32 2.63 -11.47
N GLU A 66 -2.44 1.74 -10.99
CA GLU A 66 -2.82 0.55 -10.19
C GLU A 66 -3.49 0.98 -8.87
N PHE A 67 -2.98 2.03 -8.23
CA PHE A 67 -3.59 2.59 -7.02
C PHE A 67 -4.97 3.19 -7.29
N LYS A 68 -5.16 3.87 -8.43
CA LYS A 68 -6.49 4.36 -8.84
C LYS A 68 -7.46 3.19 -8.99
N GLN A 69 -7.07 2.12 -9.69
CA GLN A 69 -7.90 0.94 -9.86
C GLN A 69 -8.29 0.29 -8.52
N LEU A 70 -7.35 0.19 -7.58
CA LEU A 70 -7.63 -0.29 -6.22
C LEU A 70 -8.64 0.62 -5.49
N THR A 71 -8.49 1.93 -5.63
CA THR A 71 -9.40 2.91 -5.00
C THR A 71 -10.80 2.80 -5.58
N ASP A 72 -10.93 2.71 -6.91
CA ASP A 72 -12.22 2.52 -7.58
C ASP A 72 -12.91 1.22 -7.09
N ALA A 73 -12.14 0.13 -6.95
CA ALA A 73 -12.65 -1.13 -6.41
C ALA A 73 -13.10 -1.02 -4.93
N ALA A 74 -12.33 -0.31 -4.09
CA ALA A 74 -12.70 -0.08 -2.69
C ALA A 74 -13.99 0.74 -2.56
N ILE A 75 -14.18 1.77 -3.39
CA ILE A 75 -15.41 2.57 -3.46
C ILE A 75 -16.60 1.71 -3.88
N ALA A 76 -16.42 0.82 -4.86
CA ALA A 76 -17.47 -0.09 -5.32
C ALA A 76 -17.92 -1.04 -4.19
N ILE A 77 -16.98 -1.63 -3.43
CA ILE A 77 -17.31 -2.46 -2.28
C ILE A 77 -18.02 -1.66 -1.18
N GLN A 78 -17.56 -0.44 -0.89
CA GLN A 78 -18.21 0.43 0.09
C GLN A 78 -19.66 0.76 -0.31
N SER A 79 -19.88 1.03 -1.60
CA SER A 79 -21.21 1.34 -2.13
C SER A 79 -22.14 0.14 -2.06
N ALA A 80 -21.64 -1.07 -2.35
CA ALA A 80 -22.41 -2.31 -2.21
C ALA A 80 -22.81 -2.57 -0.74
N ALA A 81 -21.89 -2.37 0.20
CA ALA A 81 -22.16 -2.57 1.63
C ALA A 81 -23.18 -1.59 2.22
N ALA A 82 -23.38 -0.41 1.60
CA ALA A 82 -24.35 0.58 2.05
C ALA A 82 -25.76 0.39 1.44
N ALA A 83 -25.90 -0.52 0.47
CA ALA A 83 -27.16 -0.84 -0.18
C ALA A 83 -27.91 -2.00 0.49
N GLU A 84 -27.29 -2.66 1.46
CA GLU A 84 -27.88 -3.66 2.38
C GLU A 84 -28.43 -3.00 3.64
#